data_AF-A0ABD5XRR6-F1
#
_entry.id   AF-A0ABD5XRR6-F1
#
_cell.length_a   1.000
_cell.length_b   1.000
_cell.length_c   1.000
_cell.angle_alpha   90.00
_cell.angle_beta   90.00
_cell.angle_gamma   90.00
#
_symmetry.space_group_name_H-M   'P 1'
#
loop_
_entity.id
_entity.type
_entity.pdbx_description
1 polymer ?
#
loop_
_entity_poly.entity_id
_entity_poly.type
_entity_poly.pdbx_seq_one_letter_code
_entity_poly.pdbx_strand_id
1 'polypeptide(L)'
;MTAFANRYRTALAAYERGERDRVPRAWRLAFDAALAGDTLVTQDALLGINAHVVHDLALALVDAGVDPKPARRADHDAVNAVLAELVDVEQALLARRYAPGIAEMDAAGGRLDERAAYLTLAEGRDWAWHCAVALADGGPLARRTVRWLLERVSAGAGRLVLAPSRHAVARDRLGALERG
;
A
#
# COMPACT_ATOMS: atom_id res chain seq x y z
N MET A 1 1.68 4.30 -16.74
CA MET A 1 1.08 3.14 -16.02
C MET A 1 1.94 1.87 -16.07
N THR A 2 2.66 1.56 -17.15
CA THR A 2 3.50 0.35 -17.22
C THR A 2 4.63 0.31 -16.18
N ALA A 3 5.27 1.44 -15.90
CA ALA A 3 6.33 1.54 -14.89
C ALA A 3 5.85 1.12 -13.48
N PHE A 4 4.65 1.56 -13.08
CA PHE A 4 4.06 1.26 -11.78
C PHE A 4 3.80 -0.25 -11.60
N ALA A 5 3.07 -0.87 -12.52
CA ALA A 5 2.83 -2.32 -12.48
C ALA A 5 4.11 -3.16 -12.62
N ASN A 6 5.11 -2.66 -13.36
CA ASN A 6 6.39 -3.36 -13.52
C ASN A 6 7.23 -3.37 -12.24
N ARG A 7 7.06 -2.40 -11.34
CA ARG A 7 7.74 -2.39 -10.03
C ARG A 7 7.32 -3.60 -9.20
N TYR A 8 6.01 -3.85 -9.08
CA TYR A 8 5.47 -5.06 -8.46
C TYR A 8 5.99 -6.34 -9.12
N ARG A 9 5.89 -6.45 -10.45
CA ARG A 9 6.37 -7.64 -11.17
C ARG A 9 7.86 -7.91 -10.97
N THR A 10 8.66 -6.84 -10.95
CA THR A 10 10.10 -6.94 -10.69
C THR A 10 10.38 -7.40 -9.27
N ALA A 11 9.67 -6.84 -8.28
CA ALA A 11 9.78 -7.23 -6.88
C ALA A 11 9.37 -8.69 -6.66
N LEU A 12 8.24 -9.11 -7.25
CA LEU A 12 7.76 -10.49 -7.18
C LEU A 12 8.75 -11.47 -7.81
N ALA A 13 9.21 -11.19 -9.03
CA ALA A 13 10.15 -12.08 -9.71
C ALA A 13 11.50 -12.17 -8.96
N ALA A 14 11.98 -11.08 -8.37
CA ALA A 14 13.18 -11.11 -7.52
C ALA A 14 12.94 -11.92 -6.23
N TYR A 15 11.76 -11.80 -5.63
CA TYR A 15 11.39 -12.57 -4.45
C TYR A 15 11.33 -14.07 -4.73
N GLU A 16 10.69 -14.47 -5.83
CA GLU A 16 10.58 -15.86 -6.29
C GLU A 16 11.96 -16.49 -6.60
N ARG A 17 12.90 -15.69 -7.12
CA ARG A 17 14.29 -16.12 -7.34
C ARG A 17 15.15 -16.16 -6.08
N GLY A 18 14.60 -15.79 -4.92
CA GLY A 18 15.34 -15.71 -3.66
C GLY A 18 16.29 -14.51 -3.55
N GLU A 19 16.20 -13.54 -4.47
CA GLU A 19 17.05 -12.33 -4.52
C GLU A 19 16.56 -11.27 -3.50
N ARG A 20 16.49 -11.65 -2.22
CA ARG A 20 15.89 -10.87 -1.14
C ARG A 20 16.42 -9.43 -1.04
N ASP A 21 17.69 -9.19 -1.34
CA ASP A 21 18.29 -7.85 -1.29
C ASP A 21 17.80 -6.91 -2.41
N ARG A 22 17.21 -7.47 -3.47
CA ARG A 22 16.63 -6.71 -4.60
C ARG A 22 15.15 -6.40 -4.42
N VAL A 23 14.52 -6.98 -3.40
CA VAL A 23 13.10 -6.76 -3.10
C VAL A 23 12.97 -5.60 -2.12
N PRO A 24 12.19 -4.55 -2.44
CA PRO A 24 11.90 -3.45 -1.52
C PRO A 24 11.37 -3.97 -0.19
N ARG A 25 11.71 -3.30 0.92
CA ARG A 25 11.39 -3.82 2.27
C ARG A 25 9.90 -4.00 2.50
N ALA A 26 9.08 -3.08 2.00
CA ALA A 26 7.62 -3.17 2.10
C ALA A 26 7.06 -4.39 1.34
N TRP A 27 7.58 -4.66 0.12
CA TRP A 27 7.20 -5.85 -0.64
C TRP A 27 7.65 -7.14 0.03
N ARG A 28 8.84 -7.18 0.64
CA ARG A 28 9.27 -8.35 1.42
C ARG A 28 8.31 -8.66 2.55
N LEU A 29 7.89 -7.65 3.31
CA LEU A 29 6.93 -7.84 4.39
C LEU A 29 5.60 -8.39 3.86
N ALA A 30 5.10 -7.85 2.75
CA ALA A 30 3.87 -8.31 2.11
C ALA A 30 3.96 -9.77 1.66
N PHE A 31 5.04 -10.13 0.96
CA PHE A 31 5.23 -11.50 0.45
C PHE A 31 5.54 -12.51 1.56
N ASP A 32 6.29 -12.11 2.58
CA ASP A 32 6.56 -12.96 3.75
C ASP A 32 5.29 -13.25 4.53
N ALA A 33 4.44 -12.24 4.76
CA ALA A 33 3.14 -12.39 5.41
C ALA A 33 2.21 -13.34 4.62
N ALA A 34 2.06 -13.08 3.32
CA ALA A 34 1.23 -13.90 2.46
C ALA A 34 1.69 -15.38 2.39
N LEU A 35 3.00 -15.64 2.43
CA LEU A 35 3.54 -17.01 2.47
C LEU A 35 3.39 -17.67 3.85
N ALA A 36 3.50 -16.90 4.94
CA ALA A 36 3.32 -17.42 6.29
C ALA A 36 1.88 -17.87 6.55
N GLY A 37 0.90 -17.18 5.92
CA GLY A 37 -0.52 -17.52 6.00
C GLY A 37 -1.12 -17.32 7.40
N ASP A 38 -0.47 -16.54 8.26
CA ASP A 38 -0.87 -16.23 9.62
C ASP A 38 -1.49 -14.82 9.77
N THR A 39 -1.63 -14.11 8.66
CA THR A 39 -2.27 -12.79 8.53
C THR A 39 -3.72 -12.89 8.07
N LEU A 40 -4.47 -11.84 8.37
CA LEU A 40 -5.83 -11.63 7.89
C LEU A 40 -5.82 -11.25 6.41
N VAL A 41 -6.88 -11.56 5.67
CA VAL A 41 -6.99 -11.19 4.23
C VAL A 41 -6.90 -9.67 4.06
N THR A 42 -7.53 -8.94 4.97
CA THR A 42 -7.47 -7.47 5.03
C THR A 42 -6.06 -6.94 5.25
N GLN A 43 -5.24 -7.64 6.04
CA GLN A 43 -3.85 -7.24 6.29
C GLN A 43 -2.97 -7.47 5.06
N ASP A 44 -3.14 -8.58 4.35
CA ASP A 44 -2.42 -8.87 3.11
C ASP A 44 -2.73 -7.82 2.04
N ALA A 45 -4.00 -7.43 1.90
CA ALA A 45 -4.43 -6.36 1.00
C ALA A 45 -3.77 -5.02 1.38
N LEU A 46 -3.85 -4.62 2.65
CA LEU A 46 -3.25 -3.37 3.13
C LEU A 46 -1.72 -3.35 2.97
N LEU A 47 -1.04 -4.48 3.15
CA LEU A 47 0.40 -4.60 2.92
C LEU A 47 0.77 -4.37 1.45
N GLY A 48 0.01 -4.96 0.53
CA GLY A 48 0.16 -4.75 -0.91
C GLY A 48 -0.09 -3.31 -1.31
N ILE A 49 -1.19 -2.71 -0.85
CA ILE A 49 -1.53 -1.31 -1.08
C ILE A 49 -0.43 -0.39 -0.57
N ASN A 50 0.03 -0.59 0.67
CA ASN A 50 1.11 0.20 1.25
C ASN A 50 2.40 0.10 0.41
N ALA A 51 2.82 -1.11 0.01
CA ALA A 51 4.01 -1.28 -0.81
C ALA A 51 3.86 -0.59 -2.18
N HIS A 52 2.68 -0.68 -2.80
CA HIS A 52 2.47 -0.10 -4.12
C HIS A 52 2.31 1.43 -4.07
N VAL A 53 1.48 1.95 -3.18
CA VAL A 53 1.15 3.39 -3.12
C VAL A 53 2.25 4.19 -2.44
N VAL A 54 2.78 3.73 -1.31
CA VAL A 54 3.75 4.53 -0.53
C VAL A 54 5.14 4.43 -1.14
N HIS A 55 5.53 3.28 -1.70
CA HIS A 55 6.88 3.06 -2.24
C HIS A 55 6.96 3.13 -3.77
N ASP A 56 6.20 2.28 -4.49
CA ASP A 56 6.37 2.18 -5.96
C ASP A 56 5.91 3.45 -6.68
N LEU A 57 4.87 4.12 -6.20
CA LEU A 57 4.31 5.30 -6.86
C LEU A 57 5.32 6.45 -6.93
N ALA A 58 6.06 6.69 -5.85
CA ALA A 58 7.07 7.75 -5.82
C ALA A 58 8.15 7.51 -6.89
N LEU A 59 8.61 6.27 -7.03
CA LEU A 59 9.62 5.90 -8.02
C LEU A 59 9.06 5.91 -9.45
N ALA A 60 7.82 5.46 -9.63
CA ALA A 60 7.15 5.47 -10.92
C ALA A 60 6.88 6.90 -11.42
N LEU A 61 6.56 7.84 -10.52
CA LEU A 61 6.42 9.26 -10.85
C LEU A 61 7.76 9.87 -11.28
N VAL A 62 8.87 9.52 -10.62
CA VAL A 62 10.21 9.94 -11.05
C VAL A 62 10.53 9.40 -12.44
N ASP A 63 10.30 8.11 -12.70
CA ASP A 63 10.55 7.50 -14.02
C ASP A 63 9.68 8.14 -15.12
N ALA A 64 8.48 8.60 -14.77
CA ALA A 64 7.57 9.29 -15.67
C ALA A 64 7.92 10.78 -15.90
N GLY A 65 8.98 11.28 -15.24
CA GLY A 65 9.37 12.69 -15.34
C GLY A 65 8.40 13.62 -14.60
N VAL A 66 8.16 13.34 -13.31
CA VAL A 66 7.36 14.21 -12.43
C VAL A 66 7.79 15.67 -12.59
N ASP A 67 6.80 16.54 -12.72
CA ASP A 67 6.96 17.98 -12.91
C ASP A 67 6.08 18.68 -11.87
N PRO A 68 6.64 19.51 -10.97
CA PRO A 68 5.90 20.13 -9.86
C PRO A 68 4.93 21.24 -10.30
N LYS A 69 4.72 21.46 -11.60
CA LYS A 69 3.71 22.41 -12.10
C LYS A 69 2.31 22.12 -11.52
N PRO A 70 1.53 23.17 -11.20
CA PRO A 70 0.19 23.02 -10.63
C PRO A 70 -0.75 22.12 -11.44
N ALA A 71 -0.67 22.18 -12.78
CA ALA A 71 -1.49 21.32 -13.64
C ALA A 71 -1.18 19.82 -13.47
N ARG A 72 0.09 19.46 -13.29
CA ARG A 72 0.51 18.06 -13.07
C ARG A 72 0.14 17.57 -11.68
N ARG A 73 0.20 18.46 -10.69
CA ARG A 73 -0.32 18.19 -9.35
C ARG A 73 -1.84 17.95 -9.39
N ALA A 74 -2.58 18.79 -10.12
CA ALA A 74 -4.02 18.63 -10.28
C ALA A 74 -4.39 17.31 -10.97
N ASP A 75 -3.68 16.92 -12.03
CA ASP A 75 -3.85 15.61 -12.69
C ASP A 75 -3.60 14.45 -11.70
N HIS A 76 -2.55 14.54 -10.89
CA HIS A 76 -2.23 13.54 -9.87
C HIS A 76 -3.33 13.40 -8.81
N ASP A 77 -3.87 14.53 -8.34
CA ASP A 77 -4.89 14.57 -7.31
C ASP A 77 -6.28 14.16 -7.85
N ALA A 78 -6.55 14.41 -9.14
CA ALA A 78 -7.77 13.93 -9.80
C ALA A 78 -7.88 12.39 -9.80
N VAL A 79 -6.74 11.69 -9.86
CA VAL A 79 -6.71 10.22 -9.73
C VAL A 79 -7.15 9.76 -8.33
N ASN A 80 -7.02 10.59 -7.28
CA ASN A 80 -7.53 10.23 -5.95
C ASN A 80 -9.06 10.06 -5.97
N ALA A 81 -9.77 10.88 -6.75
CA ALA A 81 -11.23 10.76 -6.88
C ALA A 81 -11.65 9.45 -7.56
N VAL A 82 -10.94 9.05 -8.62
CA VAL A 82 -11.17 7.76 -9.31
C VAL A 82 -10.82 6.58 -8.39
N LEU A 83 -9.74 6.69 -7.61
CA LEU A 83 -9.35 5.65 -6.66
C LEU A 83 -10.34 5.53 -5.50
N ALA A 84 -10.98 6.63 -5.08
CA ALA A 84 -12.06 6.60 -4.09
C ALA A 84 -13.17 5.63 -4.53
N GLU A 85 -13.62 5.76 -5.78
CA GLU A 85 -14.68 4.92 -6.35
C GLU A 85 -14.26 3.45 -6.48
N LEU A 86 -12.97 3.17 -6.67
CA LEU A 86 -12.43 1.81 -6.79
C LEU A 86 -12.27 1.09 -5.44
N VAL A 87 -11.98 1.83 -4.36
CA VAL A 87 -11.87 1.25 -3.01
C VAL A 87 -13.19 0.61 -2.60
N ASP A 88 -14.30 1.29 -2.84
CA ASP A 88 -15.64 0.79 -2.53
C ASP A 88 -15.93 -0.52 -3.29
N VAL A 89 -15.51 -0.61 -4.56
CA VAL A 89 -15.66 -1.81 -5.39
C VAL A 89 -14.76 -2.95 -4.92
N GLU A 90 -13.51 -2.67 -4.55
CA GLU A 90 -12.56 -3.68 -4.10
C GLU A 90 -12.98 -4.28 -2.75
N GLN A 91 -13.44 -3.46 -1.80
CA GLN A 91 -13.97 -3.95 -0.52
C GLN A 91 -15.22 -4.81 -0.72
N ALA A 92 -16.15 -4.39 -1.59
CA ALA A 92 -17.32 -5.19 -1.93
C ALA A 92 -16.95 -6.55 -2.54
N LEU A 93 -15.90 -6.61 -3.36
CA LEU A 93 -15.37 -7.86 -3.93
C LEU A 93 -14.70 -8.74 -2.87
N LEU A 94 -13.87 -8.17 -2.00
CA LEU A 94 -13.20 -8.90 -0.92
C LEU A 94 -14.21 -9.48 0.08
N ALA A 95 -15.19 -8.69 0.51
CA ALA A 95 -16.28 -9.13 1.38
C ALA A 95 -17.08 -10.27 0.74
N ARG A 96 -17.51 -10.12 -0.53
CA ARG A 96 -18.29 -11.15 -1.24
C ARG A 96 -17.51 -12.45 -1.49
N ARG A 97 -16.20 -12.37 -1.67
CA ARG A 97 -15.37 -13.51 -2.09
C ARG A 97 -14.75 -14.27 -0.92
N TYR A 98 -14.42 -13.57 0.18
CA TYR A 98 -13.57 -14.13 1.23
C TYR A 98 -14.12 -13.98 2.65
N ALA A 99 -15.13 -13.13 2.90
CA ALA A 99 -15.64 -12.90 4.26
C ALA A 99 -17.11 -12.41 4.28
N PRO A 100 -18.11 -13.32 4.16
CA PRO A 100 -19.52 -12.97 4.17
C PRO A 100 -19.97 -12.17 5.42
N GLY A 101 -19.36 -12.40 6.57
CA GLY A 101 -19.64 -11.76 7.87
C GLY A 101 -19.01 -10.38 8.06
N ILE A 102 -18.12 -9.92 7.16
CA ILE A 102 -17.71 -8.51 7.13
C ILE A 102 -18.91 -7.61 6.83
N ALA A 103 -19.90 -8.09 6.07
CA ALA A 103 -21.12 -7.36 5.76
C ALA A 103 -22.00 -7.07 6.99
N GLU A 104 -21.92 -7.89 8.06
CA GLU A 104 -22.71 -7.65 9.29
C GLU A 104 -22.05 -6.61 10.23
N MET A 105 -20.73 -6.42 10.13
CA MET A 105 -19.99 -5.40 10.87
C MET A 105 -20.02 -4.00 10.21
N ASP A 106 -20.40 -3.96 8.93
CA ASP A 106 -20.55 -2.77 8.10
C ASP A 106 -21.49 -1.72 8.73
N ALA A 107 -22.48 -2.18 9.51
CA ALA A 107 -23.47 -1.32 10.15
C ALA A 107 -22.92 -0.41 11.28
N ALA A 108 -21.77 -0.74 11.89
CA ALA A 108 -21.19 0.05 12.99
C ALA A 108 -19.82 0.68 12.68
N GLY A 109 -19.04 0.08 11.76
CA GLY A 109 -17.67 0.51 11.42
C GLY A 109 -17.40 0.83 9.95
N GLY A 110 -18.27 0.42 9.03
CA GLY A 110 -18.01 0.44 7.57
C GLY A 110 -17.63 1.80 7.01
N ARG A 111 -18.43 2.83 7.31
CA ARG A 111 -18.17 4.20 6.82
C ARG A 111 -16.92 4.87 7.41
N LEU A 112 -16.43 4.38 8.56
CA LEU A 112 -15.19 4.87 9.18
C LEU A 112 -13.98 4.13 8.62
N ASP A 113 -14.11 2.83 8.34
CA ASP A 113 -13.06 2.01 7.73
C ASP A 113 -12.85 2.36 6.25
N GLU A 114 -13.92 2.58 5.48
CA GLU A 114 -13.89 3.11 4.10
C GLU A 114 -13.21 4.48 4.04
N ARG A 115 -13.59 5.39 4.94
CA ARG A 115 -12.95 6.70 5.05
C ARG A 115 -11.49 6.60 5.48
N ALA A 116 -11.14 5.70 6.40
CA ALA A 116 -9.77 5.51 6.83
C ALA A 116 -8.90 4.89 5.74
N ALA A 117 -9.40 3.90 5.00
CA ALA A 117 -8.73 3.31 3.84
C ALA A 117 -8.52 4.35 2.73
N TYR A 118 -9.56 5.13 2.42
CA TYR A 118 -9.48 6.23 1.46
C TYR A 118 -8.49 7.32 1.91
N LEU A 119 -8.55 7.75 3.17
CA LEU A 119 -7.61 8.73 3.74
C LEU A 119 -6.17 8.18 3.69
N THR A 120 -5.96 6.91 4.02
CA THR A 120 -4.63 6.26 3.95
C THR A 120 -4.09 6.22 2.53
N LEU A 121 -4.96 5.97 1.54
CA LEU A 121 -4.58 6.00 0.12
C LEU A 121 -4.26 7.40 -0.36
N ALA A 122 -5.11 8.39 -0.05
CA ALA A 122 -4.89 9.78 -0.44
C ALA A 122 -3.62 10.36 0.19
N GLU A 123 -3.41 10.13 1.49
CA GLU A 123 -2.19 10.51 2.21
C GLU A 123 -0.96 9.80 1.67
N GLY A 124 -1.06 8.49 1.38
CA GLY A 124 0.02 7.72 0.77
C GLY A 124 0.42 8.25 -0.61
N ARG A 125 -0.55 8.67 -1.42
CA ARG A 125 -0.31 9.28 -2.74
C ARG A 125 0.31 10.67 -2.63
N ASP A 126 -0.16 11.49 -1.69
CA ASP A 126 0.43 12.81 -1.42
C ASP A 126 1.89 12.68 -0.95
N TRP A 127 2.16 11.73 -0.04
CA TRP A 127 3.51 11.37 0.36
C TRP A 127 4.38 10.95 -0.84
N ALA A 128 3.85 10.09 -1.71
CA ALA A 128 4.56 9.62 -2.90
C ALA A 128 4.88 10.77 -3.87
N TRP A 129 3.95 11.70 -4.05
CA TRP A 129 4.16 12.91 -4.85
C TRP A 129 5.30 13.77 -4.31
N HIS A 130 5.26 14.10 -3.01
CA HIS A 130 6.32 14.90 -2.38
C HIS A 130 7.68 14.22 -2.46
N CYS A 131 7.75 12.90 -2.25
CA CYS A 131 8.98 12.14 -2.45
C CYS A 131 9.46 12.21 -3.90
N ALA A 132 8.56 12.06 -4.87
CA ALA A 132 8.92 12.09 -6.29
C ALA A 132 9.50 13.45 -6.70
N VAL A 133 8.85 14.55 -6.31
CA VAL A 133 9.35 15.92 -6.57
C VAL A 133 10.72 16.12 -5.93
N ALA A 134 10.87 15.73 -4.65
CA ALA A 134 12.16 15.85 -3.95
C ALA A 134 13.27 14.98 -4.59
N LEU A 135 12.91 13.83 -5.19
CA LEU A 135 13.85 12.97 -5.92
C LEU A 135 14.23 13.57 -7.28
N ALA A 136 13.30 14.22 -7.98
CA ALA A 136 13.56 14.86 -9.26
C ALA A 136 14.46 16.09 -9.09
N ASP A 137 14.09 16.99 -8.18
CA ASP A 137 14.72 18.31 -8.04
C ASP A 137 15.89 18.35 -7.05
N GLY A 138 15.98 17.35 -6.16
CA GLY A 138 17.00 17.30 -5.12
C GLY A 138 18.40 16.96 -5.64
N GLY A 139 19.43 17.48 -4.96
CA GLY A 139 20.82 17.07 -5.17
C GLY A 139 21.11 15.62 -4.68
N PRO A 140 22.32 15.09 -4.91
CA PRO A 140 22.64 13.68 -4.62
C PRO A 140 22.35 13.24 -3.17
N LEU A 141 22.64 14.11 -2.20
CA LEU A 141 22.37 13.85 -0.79
C LEU A 141 20.86 13.78 -0.50
N ALA A 142 20.09 14.76 -0.99
CA ALA A 142 18.65 14.79 -0.84
C ALA A 142 18.01 13.55 -1.47
N ARG A 143 18.43 13.17 -2.68
CA ARG A 143 17.95 11.96 -3.35
C ARG A 143 18.21 10.70 -2.53
N ARG A 144 19.41 10.56 -1.94
CA ARG A 144 19.75 9.43 -1.07
C ARG A 144 18.89 9.40 0.19
N THR A 145 18.68 10.55 0.83
CA THR A 145 17.86 10.69 2.04
C THR A 145 16.39 10.35 1.75
N VAL A 146 15.83 10.86 0.66
CA VAL A 146 14.43 10.58 0.29
C VAL A 146 14.23 9.10 -0.04
N ARG A 147 15.15 8.47 -0.78
CA ARG A 147 15.07 7.01 -1.02
C ARG A 147 15.14 6.20 0.27
N TRP A 148 15.99 6.61 1.21
CA TRP A 148 16.08 5.97 2.52
C TRP A 148 14.80 6.15 3.35
N LEU A 149 14.22 7.36 3.35
CA LEU A 149 12.96 7.66 4.02
C LEU A 149 11.82 6.84 3.42
N LEU A 150 11.74 6.78 2.09
CA LEU A 150 10.75 6.02 1.35
C LEU A 150 10.74 4.54 1.75
N GLU A 151 11.93 3.91 1.79
CA GLU A 151 12.11 2.52 2.26
C GLU A 151 11.74 2.34 3.74
N ARG A 152 12.06 3.31 4.60
CA ARG A 152 11.80 3.21 6.04
C ARG A 152 10.33 3.41 6.38
N VAL A 153 9.68 4.39 5.77
CA VAL A 153 8.27 4.73 6.00
C VAL A 153 7.38 3.60 5.48
N SER A 154 7.60 3.12 4.26
CA SER A 154 6.80 2.02 3.71
C SER A 154 6.95 0.73 4.51
N ALA A 155 8.18 0.39 4.95
CA ALA A 155 8.41 -0.77 5.79
C ALA A 155 7.86 -0.61 7.21
N GLY A 156 7.91 0.61 7.76
CA GLY A 156 7.36 0.94 9.08
C GLY A 156 5.84 0.81 9.10
N ALA A 157 5.16 1.39 8.12
CA ALA A 157 3.72 1.27 7.93
C ALA A 157 3.31 -0.21 7.80
N GLY A 158 4.02 -1.00 6.98
CA GLY A 158 3.74 -2.44 6.87
C GLY A 158 3.89 -3.20 8.20
N ARG A 159 4.84 -2.82 9.07
CA ARG A 159 4.96 -3.43 10.41
C ARG A 159 3.80 -3.07 11.34
N LEU A 160 3.21 -1.88 11.18
CA LEU A 160 2.01 -1.48 11.94
C LEU A 160 0.79 -2.28 11.47
N VAL A 161 0.64 -2.49 10.16
CA VAL A 161 -0.40 -3.37 9.60
C VAL A 161 -0.28 -4.78 10.18
N LEU A 162 0.93 -5.30 10.36
CA LEU A 162 1.19 -6.62 10.95
C LEU A 162 1.06 -6.68 12.48
N ALA A 163 0.94 -5.56 13.19
CA ALA A 163 0.94 -5.54 14.66
C ALA A 163 -0.21 -6.37 15.29
N PRO A 164 -1.46 -6.36 14.78
CA PRO A 164 -2.55 -7.15 15.33
C PRO A 164 -2.33 -8.66 15.27
N SER A 165 -1.75 -9.21 14.20
CA SER A 165 -1.54 -10.67 14.02
C SER A 165 -0.47 -11.23 14.95
N ARG A 166 0.42 -10.37 15.46
CA ARG A 166 1.42 -10.74 16.47
C ARG A 166 0.81 -11.05 17.82
N HIS A 167 -0.43 -10.64 18.07
CA HIS A 167 -1.17 -10.93 19.28
C HIS A 167 -2.21 -12.04 19.00
N ALA A 168 -1.92 -13.27 19.44
CA ALA A 168 -2.73 -14.46 19.14
C ALA A 168 -4.24 -14.29 19.47
N VAL A 169 -4.58 -13.61 20.56
CA VAL A 169 -5.97 -13.33 20.96
C VAL A 169 -6.66 -12.35 20.02
N ALA A 170 -5.95 -11.34 19.52
CA ALA A 170 -6.48 -10.41 18.52
C ALA A 170 -6.64 -11.10 17.17
N ARG A 171 -5.67 -11.95 16.78
CA ARG A 171 -5.72 -12.77 15.56
C ARG A 171 -6.90 -13.73 15.57
N ASP A 172 -7.17 -14.44 16.66
CA ASP A 172 -8.28 -15.39 16.72
C ASP A 172 -9.64 -14.69 16.70
N ARG A 173 -9.77 -13.54 17.36
CA ARG A 173 -10.99 -12.72 17.31
C ARG A 173 -11.24 -12.14 15.93
N LEU A 174 -10.24 -11.54 15.30
CA LEU A 174 -10.36 -10.96 13.96
C LEU A 174 -10.50 -12.03 12.87
N GLY A 175 -9.81 -13.16 13.00
CA GLY A 175 -9.95 -14.28 12.08
C GLY A 175 -11.30 -14.99 12.20
N ALA A 176 -11.91 -15.00 13.39
CA ALA A 176 -13.30 -15.45 13.53
C ALA A 176 -14.28 -14.49 12.84
N LEU A 177 -13.98 -13.19 12.81
CA LEU A 177 -14.78 -12.18 12.11
C LEU A 177 -14.63 -12.27 10.59
N GLU A 178 -13.46 -12.61 10.06
CA GLU A 178 -13.27 -12.82 8.61
C GLU A 178 -13.90 -14.14 8.11
N ARG A 179 -14.10 -15.14 8.98
CA ARG A 179 -14.67 -16.45 8.61
C ARG A 179 -16.16 -16.61 8.87
N GLY A 180 -16.76 -15.70 9.65
CA GLY A 180 -18.22 -15.57 9.76
C GLY A 180 -18.79 -15.04 8.46
#